data_AF-A0A1F0ZS93-F1
#
_entry.id   AF-A0A1F0ZS93-F1
#
_cell.length_a   1.000
_cell.length_b   1.000
_cell.length_c   1.000
_cell.angle_alpha   90.00
_cell.angle_beta   90.00
_cell.angle_gamma   90.00
#
_symmetry.space_group_name_H-M   'P 1'
#
loop_
_entity.id
_entity.type
_entity.pdbx_description
1 polymer ?
#
loop_
_entity_poly.entity_id
_entity_poly.type
_entity_poly.pdbx_seq_one_letter_code
_entity_poly.pdbx_strand_id
1 'polypeptide(L)'
;MATPKWNKTLSEVLNQPTVSLELVSEKTGNVYQTDVIRQLKVLSTGSVEEKDGKYLYLVVDSKNDLEYKIKVPNRVETSFGKILQFENVRGGALSNGLGWYAADSVAVVQRNA
;
A
#
# COMPACT_ATOMS: atom_id res chain seq x y z
N MET A 1 -11.02 -29.86 15.48
CA MET A 1 -9.64 -29.34 15.29
C MET A 1 -9.76 -27.97 14.67
N ALA A 2 -9.33 -26.91 15.33
CA ALA A 2 -9.45 -25.54 14.81
C ALA A 2 -8.13 -25.11 14.17
N THR A 3 -8.18 -24.73 12.90
CA THR A 3 -7.04 -24.14 12.19
C THR A 3 -7.07 -22.63 12.42
N PRO A 4 -6.09 -22.03 13.12
CA PRO A 4 -6.02 -20.58 13.24
C PRO A 4 -5.67 -19.97 11.88
N LYS A 5 -6.45 -18.99 11.42
CA LYS A 5 -6.18 -18.25 10.19
C LYS A 5 -5.99 -16.77 10.50
N TRP A 6 -4.79 -16.26 10.24
CA TRP A 6 -4.44 -14.88 9.92
C TRP A 6 -5.29 -13.79 10.61
N ASN A 7 -4.83 -13.33 11.77
CA ASN A 7 -5.66 -12.66 12.78
C ASN A 7 -5.63 -11.12 12.77
N LYS A 8 -5.35 -10.45 11.64
CA LYS A 8 -5.43 -8.97 11.55
C LYS A 8 -5.87 -8.50 10.17
N THR A 9 -6.85 -7.59 10.16
CA THR A 9 -7.32 -6.83 9.00
C THR A 9 -6.29 -5.79 8.56
N LEU A 10 -6.42 -5.25 7.34
CA LEU A 10 -5.55 -4.17 6.86
C LEU A 10 -5.59 -2.95 7.79
N SER A 11 -6.77 -2.64 8.33
CA SER A 11 -6.97 -1.54 9.27
C SER A 11 -6.17 -1.74 10.56
N GLU A 12 -6.16 -2.95 11.12
CA GLU A 12 -5.40 -3.30 12.33
C GLU A 12 -3.89 -3.42 12.10
N VAL A 13 -3.46 -3.77 10.88
CA VAL A 13 -2.03 -3.87 10.54
C VAL A 13 -1.41 -2.49 10.36
N LEU A 14 -2.11 -1.59 9.66
CA LEU A 14 -1.59 -0.26 9.35
C LEU A 14 -2.08 0.83 10.29
N ASN A 15 -3.02 0.54 11.19
CA ASN A 15 -3.70 1.53 12.04
C ASN A 15 -4.32 2.68 11.22
N GLN A 16 -5.01 2.31 10.13
CA GLN A 16 -5.63 3.25 9.19
C GLN A 16 -7.09 2.85 8.93
N PRO A 17 -8.00 3.81 8.70
CA PRO A 17 -9.37 3.48 8.33
C PRO A 17 -9.43 2.85 6.93
N THR A 18 -10.26 1.83 6.77
CA THR A 18 -10.49 1.16 5.49
C THR A 18 -11.95 1.23 5.06
N VAL A 19 -12.17 1.08 3.76
CA VAL A 19 -13.50 0.91 3.16
C VAL A 19 -13.46 -0.28 2.21
N SER A 20 -14.57 -1.01 2.10
CA SER A 20 -14.69 -2.11 1.15
C SER A 20 -14.98 -1.58 -0.25
N LEU A 21 -14.25 -2.07 -1.26
CA LEU A 21 -14.42 -1.70 -2.67
C LEU A 21 -14.39 -2.94 -3.57
N GLU A 22 -15.14 -2.85 -4.66
CA GLU A 22 -15.02 -3.76 -5.80
C GLU A 22 -13.84 -3.34 -6.67
N LEU A 23 -12.92 -4.27 -6.89
CA LEU A 23 -11.78 -4.13 -7.79
C LEU A 23 -11.83 -5.23 -8.85
N VAL A 24 -11.23 -4.95 -10.00
CA VAL A 24 -11.05 -5.93 -11.08
C VAL A 24 -9.63 -6.49 -11.01
N SER A 25 -9.52 -7.81 -10.99
CA SER A 25 -8.22 -8.50 -10.97
C SER A 25 -7.52 -8.31 -12.31
N GLU A 26 -6.34 -7.69 -12.31
CA GLU A 26 -5.52 -7.58 -13.53
C GLU A 26 -5.13 -8.96 -14.10
N LYS A 27 -5.03 -9.99 -13.24
CA LYS A 27 -4.60 -11.33 -13.66
C LYS A 27 -5.73 -12.15 -14.27
N THR A 28 -6.94 -12.02 -13.73
CA THR A 28 -8.07 -12.92 -14.07
C THR A 28 -9.27 -12.20 -14.67
N GLY A 29 -9.32 -10.86 -14.61
CA GLY A 29 -10.49 -10.07 -15.03
C GLY A 29 -11.68 -10.14 -14.09
N ASN A 30 -11.61 -10.93 -13.01
CA ASN A 30 -12.72 -11.11 -12.08
C ASN A 30 -12.87 -9.90 -11.16
N VAL A 31 -14.12 -9.54 -10.87
CA VAL A 31 -14.47 -8.61 -9.80
C VAL A 31 -14.27 -9.30 -8.46
N TYR A 32 -13.68 -8.60 -7.50
CA TYR A 32 -13.53 -9.04 -6.12
C TYR A 32 -13.71 -7.86 -5.18
N GLN A 33 -14.21 -8.15 -3.98
CA GLN A 33 -14.36 -7.18 -2.90
C GLN A 33 -13.12 -7.24 -2.00
N THR A 34 -12.57 -6.08 -1.64
CA THR A 34 -11.45 -5.99 -0.69
C THR A 34 -11.50 -4.67 0.06
N ASP A 35 -10.98 -4.70 1.29
CA ASP A 35 -10.77 -3.47 2.05
C ASP A 35 -9.56 -2.70 1.52
N VAL A 36 -9.73 -1.39 1.41
CA VAL A 36 -8.66 -0.47 1.01
C VAL A 36 -8.60 0.74 1.91
N ILE A 37 -7.40 1.32 2.05
CA ILE A 37 -7.21 2.69 2.52
C ILE A 37 -7.32 3.59 1.29
N ARG A 38 -8.39 4.40 1.22
CA ARG A 38 -8.68 5.23 0.04
C ARG A 38 -7.51 6.15 -0.30
N GLN A 39 -6.98 6.84 0.70
CA GLN A 39 -5.84 7.75 0.57
C GLN A 39 -4.88 7.52 1.73
N LEU A 40 -3.64 7.14 1.40
CA LEU A 40 -2.59 6.94 2.38
C LEU A 40 -1.45 7.92 2.13
N LYS A 41 -1.21 8.81 3.09
CA LYS A 41 -0.11 9.78 3.05
C LYS A 41 1.03 9.32 3.94
N VAL A 42 2.18 9.07 3.34
CA VAL A 42 3.38 8.53 4.01
C VAL A 42 4.64 9.23 3.49
N LEU A 43 5.71 9.15 4.26
CA LEU A 43 7.02 9.70 3.89
C LEU A 43 7.77 8.70 3.01
N SER A 44 8.41 9.17 1.95
CA SER A 44 9.33 8.36 1.18
C SER A 44 10.70 8.31 1.85
N THR A 45 11.34 7.14 1.81
CA THR A 45 12.77 7.01 2.17
C THR A 45 13.70 7.44 1.02
N GLY A 46 13.16 7.74 -0.16
CA GLY A 46 13.91 8.00 -1.39
C GLY A 46 14.22 6.73 -2.19
N SER A 47 13.95 5.54 -1.66
CA SER A 47 14.18 4.27 -2.36
C SER A 47 12.97 3.86 -3.22
N VAL A 48 13.22 3.68 -4.51
CA VAL A 48 12.25 3.15 -5.47
C VAL A 48 12.91 2.03 -6.26
N GLU A 49 12.29 0.85 -6.25
CA GLU A 49 12.72 -0.32 -7.01
C GLU A 49 11.72 -0.59 -8.14
N GLU A 50 12.21 -0.94 -9.33
CA GLU A 50 11.34 -1.44 -10.40
C GLU A 50 11.28 -2.97 -10.33
N LYS A 51 10.06 -3.51 -10.38
CA LYS A 51 9.81 -4.96 -10.35
C LYS A 51 8.55 -5.29 -11.15
N ASP A 52 8.67 -6.21 -12.10
CA ASP A 52 7.57 -6.67 -12.95
C ASP A 52 6.84 -5.50 -13.68
N GLY A 53 7.58 -4.50 -14.15
CA GLY A 53 7.04 -3.30 -14.79
C GLY A 53 6.24 -2.37 -13.86
N LYS A 54 6.34 -2.57 -12.54
CA LYS A 54 5.75 -1.73 -11.49
C LYS A 54 6.84 -1.18 -10.57
N TYR A 55 6.47 -0.22 -9.73
CA TYR A 55 7.40 0.48 -8.85
C TYR A 55 7.08 0.20 -7.39
N LEU A 56 8.09 -0.23 -6.61
CA LEU A 56 8.00 -0.45 -5.18
C LEU A 56 8.64 0.74 -4.46
N TYR A 57 7.83 1.46 -3.68
CA TYR A 57 8.29 2.57 -2.87
C TYR A 57 8.48 2.09 -1.44
N LEU A 58 9.67 2.28 -0.89
CA LEU A 58 9.89 2.14 0.54
C LEU A 58 9.42 3.42 1.24
N VAL A 59 8.51 3.25 2.20
CA VAL A 59 7.80 4.35 2.86
C VAL A 59 7.77 4.17 4.36
N VAL A 60 7.69 5.31 5.05
CA VAL A 60 7.54 5.40 6.51
C VAL A 60 6.22 6.08 6.82
N ASP A 61 5.35 5.39 7.55
CA ASP A 61 4.20 5.97 8.23
C ASP A 61 4.63 6.40 9.63
N SER A 62 5.10 7.65 9.73
CA SER A 62 5.61 8.21 10.98
C SER A 62 4.55 8.38 12.06
N LYS A 63 3.25 8.36 11.71
CA LYS A 63 2.17 8.47 12.70
C LYS A 63 1.96 7.17 13.46
N ASN A 64 2.19 6.06 12.77
CA ASN A 64 1.95 4.71 13.29
C ASN A 64 3.25 3.94 13.56
N ASP A 65 4.41 4.56 13.35
CA ASP A 65 5.74 3.98 13.52
C ASP A 65 5.95 2.71 12.69
N LEU A 66 5.57 2.77 11.41
CA LEU A 66 5.64 1.65 10.46
C LEU A 66 6.52 1.96 9.26
N GLU A 67 7.26 0.96 8.79
CA GLU A 67 8.03 1.00 7.54
C GLU A 67 7.66 -0.20 6.66
N TYR A 68 7.33 0.05 5.38
CA TYR A 68 6.91 -1.00 4.45
C TYR A 68 7.07 -0.56 2.99
N LYS A 69 6.90 -1.51 2.06
CA LYS A 69 6.95 -1.26 0.61
C LYS A 69 5.56 -1.30 -0.01
N ILE A 70 5.22 -0.30 -0.83
CA ILE A 70 3.96 -0.26 -1.59
C ILE A 70 4.27 -0.37 -3.09
N LYS A 71 3.66 -1.34 -3.76
CA LYS A 71 3.78 -1.53 -5.22
C LYS A 71 2.69 -0.77 -5.97
N VAL A 72 3.07 0.02 -6.97
CA VAL A 72 2.17 0.82 -7.81
C VAL A 72 2.58 0.78 -9.29
N PRO A 73 1.64 0.97 -10.23
CA PRO A 73 1.95 0.92 -11.66
C PRO A 73 2.70 2.17 -12.17
N ASN A 74 2.45 3.35 -11.60
CA ASN A 74 3.05 4.60 -12.08
C ASN A 74 4.30 5.01 -11.28
N ARG A 75 5.24 5.67 -11.95
CA ARG A 75 6.45 6.24 -11.33
C ARG A 75 6.26 7.72 -11.00
N VAL A 76 6.78 8.14 -9.86
CA VAL A 76 6.95 9.56 -9.48
C VAL A 76 8.35 9.76 -8.94
N GLU A 77 8.90 10.96 -9.15
CA GLU A 77 10.20 11.31 -8.60
C GLU A 77 10.11 11.61 -7.11
N THR A 78 10.84 10.84 -6.32
CA THR A 78 10.86 10.97 -4.87
C THR A 78 12.27 11.14 -4.32
N SER A 79 12.35 11.67 -3.11
CA SER A 79 13.57 11.77 -2.32
C SER A 79 13.20 11.60 -0.84
N PHE A 80 14.19 11.37 0.02
CA PHE A 80 13.96 11.23 1.45
C PHE A 80 13.11 12.39 2.01
N GLY A 81 12.07 12.06 2.77
CA GLY A 81 11.18 13.02 3.44
C GLY A 81 10.07 13.62 2.56
N LYS A 82 10.01 13.32 1.26
CA LYS A 82 8.85 13.73 0.44
C LYS A 82 7.60 12.98 0.89
N ILE A 83 6.47 13.69 0.93
CA ILE A 83 5.17 13.09 1.21
C ILE A 83 4.61 12.51 -0.09
N LEU A 84 4.32 11.23 -0.07
CA LEU A 84 3.64 10.52 -1.14
C LEU A 84 2.20 10.22 -0.71
N GLN A 85 1.26 10.38 -1.64
CA GLN A 85 -0.12 9.96 -1.48
C GLN A 85 -0.38 8.77 -2.39
N PHE A 86 -0.82 7.66 -1.80
CA PHE A 86 -1.21 6.45 -2.49
C PHE A 86 -2.73 6.32 -2.49
N GLU A 87 -3.29 5.87 -3.62
CA GLU A 87 -4.73 5.68 -3.79
C GLU A 87 -5.11 4.19 -3.71
N ASN A 88 -6.17 3.88 -2.96
CA ASN A 88 -6.73 2.53 -2.76
C ASN A 88 -5.67 1.50 -2.35
N VAL A 89 -4.92 1.83 -1.28
CA VAL A 89 -3.92 0.92 -0.73
C VAL A 89 -4.61 -0.30 -0.17
N ARG A 90 -4.20 -1.46 -0.67
CA ARG A 90 -4.65 -2.78 -0.24
C ARG A 90 -3.45 -3.63 0.09
N GLY A 91 -3.67 -4.64 0.92
CA GLY A 91 -2.60 -5.53 1.29
C GLY A 91 -3.12 -6.80 1.90
N GLY A 92 -2.17 -7.69 2.18
CA GLY A 92 -2.51 -8.94 2.81
C GLY A 92 -1.30 -9.78 3.10
N ALA A 93 -1.62 -11.01 3.43
CA ALA A 93 -0.70 -12.01 3.87
C ALA A 93 0.23 -12.56 2.80
N LEU A 94 1.52 -12.67 3.13
CA LEU A 94 2.40 -13.66 2.52
C LEU A 94 2.54 -14.88 3.45
N SER A 95 2.84 -16.03 2.87
CA SER A 95 3.02 -17.30 3.60
C SER A 95 4.14 -17.26 4.63
N ASN A 96 5.10 -16.33 4.50
CA ASN A 96 6.21 -16.12 5.42
C ASN A 96 5.90 -15.13 6.57
N GLY A 97 4.65 -14.70 6.71
CA GLY A 97 4.23 -13.77 7.76
C GLY A 97 4.46 -12.28 7.45
N LEU A 98 5.10 -11.95 6.32
CA LEU A 98 5.23 -10.57 5.87
C LEU A 98 3.95 -10.08 5.17
N GLY A 99 3.71 -8.77 5.21
CA GLY A 99 2.63 -8.12 4.46
C GLY A 99 3.08 -7.72 3.06
N TRP A 100 2.23 -7.92 2.06
CA TRP A 100 2.36 -7.24 0.77
C TRP A 100 1.39 -6.07 0.70
N TYR A 101 1.79 -4.99 0.04
CA TYR A 101 0.95 -3.81 -0.16
C TYR A 101 1.00 -3.35 -1.62
N ALA A 102 -0.14 -2.96 -2.15
CA ALA A 102 -0.28 -2.39 -3.48
C ALA A 102 -1.26 -1.22 -3.47
N ALA A 103 -1.11 -0.31 -4.43
CA ALA A 103 -2.04 0.79 -4.65
C ALA A 103 -2.30 0.95 -6.16
N ASP A 104 -3.35 1.71 -6.47
CA ASP A 104 -3.71 1.99 -7.85
C ASP A 104 -2.79 3.06 -8.46
N SER A 105 -2.39 4.04 -7.65
CA SER A 105 -1.46 5.09 -8.08
C SER A 105 -0.73 5.73 -6.91
N VAL A 106 0.36 6.44 -7.23
CA VAL A 106 1.08 7.32 -6.31
C VAL A 106 1.21 8.74 -6.89
N ALA A 107 1.14 9.75 -6.02
CA ALA A 107 1.42 11.15 -6.35
C ALA A 107 2.31 11.80 -5.28
N VAL A 108 3.13 12.77 -5.68
CA VAL A 108 3.85 13.63 -4.72
C VAL A 108 2.88 14.70 -4.22
N VAL A 109 2.72 14.80 -2.90
CA VAL A 109 1.91 15.87 -2.31
C VAL A 109 2.72 17.16 -2.37
N GLN A 110 2.33 18.09 -3.24
CA GLN A 110 2.86 19.45 -3.21
C GLN A 110 2.27 20.19 -2.02
N ARG A 111 3.14 20.74 -1.16
CA ARG A 111 2.72 21.76 -0.21
C ARG A 111 2.56 23.03 -1.04
N ASN A 112 1.33 23.49 -1.27
CA ASN A 112 1.13 24.85 -1.73
C ASN A 112 1.72 25.76 -0.65
N ALA A 113 2.74 26.53 -1.03
CA ALA A 113 3.39 27.52 -0.18
C ALA A 113 2.44 28.69 0.08
#